data_AF-A0A1V4UMU0-F1
#
_entry.id   AF-A0A1V4UMU0-F1
#
_cell.length_a   1.000
_cell.length_b   1.000
_cell.length_c   1.000
_cell.angle_alpha   90.00
_cell.angle_beta   90.00
_cell.angle_gamma   90.00
#
_symmetry.space_group_name_H-M   'P 1'
#
loop_
_entity.id
_entity.type
_entity.pdbx_description
1 polymer ?
#
loop_
_entity_poly.entity_id
_entity_poly.type
_entity_poly.pdbx_seq_one_letter_code
_entity_poly.pdbx_strand_id
1 'polypeptide(L)'
;MQLTLAVPICAFGGLGLAILLQDTGIIADAADFYWGSVAASVILAYLAYLKPRRDIVSLFAPFYALLIFIVPLETKASLLLQALYALSITLLLVRLHYRFSTPKTVPKEEDPMEKYLYDYIHRMTPFLRVIDPATAHEIASAVLSFKFGLYAKVVTDVRKAASRLPKDRTGEVIGKALSILSDRARALEEARVGEFSPVKFDAGDLPYLPVVLGDDQVYDKDTLALDNALLLLYTAAYLQSPDDGQSLDEHQNFVIQILESYREPLNLK
;
A
#
# COMPACT_ATOMS: atom_id res chain seq x y z
N MET A 1 -25.55 -6.31 -0.59
CA MET A 1 -26.77 -5.76 -1.23
C MET A 1 -28.00 -5.82 -0.31
N GLN A 2 -28.18 -6.86 0.50
CA GLN A 2 -29.40 -7.07 1.30
C GLN A 2 -29.60 -6.07 2.47
N LEU A 3 -28.52 -5.60 3.13
CA LEU A 3 -28.65 -4.73 4.30
C LEU A 3 -29.03 -3.27 3.98
N THR A 4 -28.77 -2.80 2.75
CA THR A 4 -29.04 -1.42 2.32
C THR A 4 -30.54 -1.14 2.20
N LEU A 5 -31.31 -2.14 1.77
CA LEU A 5 -32.78 -2.04 1.65
C LEU A 5 -33.47 -2.03 3.02
N ALA A 6 -32.81 -2.52 4.08
CA ALA A 6 -33.37 -2.55 5.42
C ALA A 6 -33.65 -1.13 5.96
N VAL A 7 -32.84 -0.13 5.58
CA VAL A 7 -33.01 1.26 6.03
C VAL A 7 -34.35 1.87 5.60
N PRO A 8 -34.71 1.94 4.29
CA PRO A 8 -36.00 2.47 3.87
C PRO A 8 -37.16 1.56 4.29
N ILE A 9 -36.97 0.24 4.32
CA ILE A 9 -38.00 -0.70 4.78
C ILE A 9 -38.34 -0.45 6.25
N CYS A 10 -37.35 -0.26 7.13
CA CYS A 10 -37.61 0.04 8.53
C CYS A 10 -38.22 1.44 8.73
N ALA A 11 -37.76 2.45 7.99
CA ALA A 11 -38.25 3.82 8.13
C ALA A 11 -39.69 3.97 7.65
N PHE A 12 -39.99 3.56 6.41
CA PHE A 12 -41.35 3.66 5.84
C PHE A 12 -42.27 2.54 6.34
N GLY A 13 -41.74 1.35 6.60
CA GLY A 13 -42.50 0.25 7.18
C GLY A 13 -42.96 0.55 8.60
N GLY A 14 -42.11 1.21 9.42
CA GLY A 14 -42.52 1.67 10.74
C GLY A 14 -43.63 2.73 10.68
N LEU A 15 -43.55 3.66 9.73
CA LEU A 15 -44.59 4.67 9.50
C LEU A 15 -45.92 4.03 9.07
N GLY A 16 -45.87 3.10 8.11
CA GLY A 16 -47.08 2.37 7.66
C GLY A 16 -47.68 1.50 8.75
N LEU A 17 -46.85 0.86 9.57
CA LEU A 17 -47.28 0.09 10.73
C LEU A 17 -47.95 0.99 11.78
N ALA A 18 -47.44 2.19 12.02
CA ALA A 18 -48.05 3.16 12.92
C ALA A 18 -49.48 3.53 12.50
N ILE A 19 -49.68 3.81 11.21
CA ILE A 19 -51.01 4.14 10.66
C ILE A 19 -51.97 2.96 10.83
N LEU A 20 -51.52 1.73 10.56
CA LEU A 20 -52.33 0.53 10.71
C LEU A 20 -52.67 0.23 12.18
N LEU A 21 -51.74 0.44 13.10
CA LEU A 21 -51.97 0.30 14.55
C LEU A 21 -52.97 1.34 15.06
N GLN A 22 -52.97 2.55 14.50
CA GLN A 22 -53.96 3.58 14.84
C GLN A 22 -55.34 3.21 14.30
N ASP A 23 -55.43 2.76 13.05
CA ASP A 23 -56.69 2.36 12.41
C ASP A 23 -57.35 1.16 13.13
N THR A 24 -56.54 0.24 13.65
CA THR A 24 -57.00 -0.90 14.48
C THR A 24 -57.28 -0.53 15.94
N GLY A 25 -57.06 0.73 16.33
CA GLY A 25 -57.32 1.24 17.69
C GLY A 25 -56.34 0.76 18.77
N ILE A 26 -55.22 0.15 18.39
CA ILE A 26 -54.19 -0.35 19.32
C ILE A 26 -53.38 0.83 19.91
N ILE A 27 -53.18 1.89 19.13
CA ILE A 27 -52.54 3.13 19.58
C ILE A 27 -53.45 4.33 19.33
N ALA A 28 -53.37 5.33 20.22
CA ALA A 28 -54.21 6.53 20.13
C ALA A 28 -53.76 7.49 19.02
N ASP A 29 -52.45 7.58 18.77
CA ASP A 29 -51.85 8.43 17.74
C ASP A 29 -50.71 7.67 17.05
N ALA A 30 -50.73 7.60 15.71
CA ALA A 30 -49.64 7.02 14.93
C ALA A 30 -48.30 7.74 15.18
N ALA A 31 -48.34 9.01 15.59
CA ALA A 31 -47.15 9.79 15.88
C ALA A 31 -46.36 9.29 17.12
N ASP A 32 -46.97 8.48 17.98
CA ASP A 32 -46.30 7.88 19.14
C ASP A 32 -45.40 6.67 18.75
N PHE A 33 -45.53 6.14 17.53
CA PHE A 33 -44.75 4.99 17.06
C PHE A 33 -43.57 5.42 16.16
N TYR A 34 -42.49 5.92 16.77
CA TYR A 34 -41.28 6.38 16.05
C TYR A 34 -40.16 5.33 15.94
N TRP A 35 -40.37 4.13 16.45
CA TRP A 35 -39.34 3.09 16.55
C TRP A 35 -38.76 2.64 15.20
N GLY A 36 -39.55 2.70 14.12
CA GLY A 36 -39.05 2.42 12.77
C GLY A 36 -37.97 3.40 12.30
N SER A 37 -38.13 4.68 12.62
CA SER A 37 -37.16 5.75 12.33
C SER A 37 -35.89 5.61 13.16
N VAL A 38 -36.02 5.23 14.43
CA VAL A 38 -34.88 4.95 15.32
C VAL A 38 -34.09 3.75 14.81
N ALA A 39 -34.77 2.63 14.52
CA ALA A 39 -34.11 1.43 13.99
C ALA A 39 -33.40 1.71 12.65
N ALA A 40 -34.05 2.42 11.73
CA ALA A 40 -33.46 2.80 10.44
C ALA A 40 -32.19 3.66 10.62
N SER A 41 -32.18 4.57 11.59
CA SER A 41 -31.03 5.43 11.88
C SER A 41 -29.81 4.64 12.40
N VAL A 42 -30.04 3.62 13.24
CA VAL A 42 -28.99 2.73 13.76
C VAL A 42 -28.41 1.87 12.64
N ILE A 43 -29.27 1.31 11.77
CA ILE A 43 -28.83 0.53 10.61
C ILE A 43 -28.02 1.42 9.66
N LEU A 44 -28.45 2.66 9.42
CA LEU A 44 -27.72 3.62 8.58
C LEU A 44 -26.34 3.95 9.16
N ALA A 45 -26.23 4.20 10.48
CA ALA A 45 -24.94 4.44 11.13
C ALA A 45 -24.01 3.22 11.05
N TYR A 46 -24.55 2.02 11.23
CA TYR A 46 -23.80 0.78 11.05
C TYR A 46 -23.28 0.64 9.61
N LEU A 47 -24.12 0.91 8.61
CA LEU A 47 -23.71 0.93 7.21
C LEU A 47 -22.64 1.98 6.93
N ALA A 48 -22.74 3.16 7.54
CA ALA A 48 -21.75 4.23 7.40
C ALA A 48 -20.40 3.86 8.04
N TYR A 49 -20.41 3.10 9.13
CA TYR A 49 -19.21 2.60 9.78
C TYR A 49 -18.45 1.58 8.93
N LEU A 50 -19.17 0.71 8.20
CA LEU A 50 -18.56 -0.32 7.34
C LEU A 50 -18.00 0.23 6.02
N LYS A 51 -18.25 1.49 5.66
CA LYS A 51 -17.81 2.07 4.39
C LYS A 51 -16.35 2.57 4.45
N PRO A 52 -15.59 2.46 3.35
CA PRO A 52 -14.18 2.90 3.30
C PRO A 52 -14.00 4.38 3.68
N ARG A 53 -14.99 5.22 3.37
CA ARG A 53 -15.06 6.60 3.80
C ARG A 53 -16.24 6.76 4.75
N ARG A 54 -15.98 7.22 5.98
CA ARG A 54 -17.00 7.43 7.01
C ARG A 54 -17.78 8.71 6.69
N ASP A 55 -19.06 8.58 6.32
CA ASP A 55 -19.97 9.74 6.26
C ASP A 55 -20.40 10.11 7.67
N ILE A 56 -19.77 11.14 8.22
CA ILE A 56 -19.99 11.61 9.60
C ILE A 56 -21.48 11.86 9.84
N VAL A 57 -22.17 12.48 8.88
CA VAL A 57 -23.61 12.80 9.01
C VAL A 57 -24.46 11.55 9.20
N SER A 58 -24.19 10.50 8.43
CA SER A 58 -24.89 9.21 8.55
C SER A 58 -24.53 8.46 9.83
N LEU A 59 -23.29 8.62 10.32
CA LEU A 59 -22.83 8.03 11.60
C LEU A 59 -23.58 8.63 12.81
N PHE A 60 -23.91 9.92 12.73
CA PHE A 60 -24.67 10.63 13.77
C PHE A 60 -26.19 10.53 13.62
N ALA A 61 -26.72 9.79 12.62
CA ALA A 61 -28.15 9.61 12.45
C ALA A 61 -28.90 9.12 13.72
N PRO A 62 -28.37 8.16 14.51
CA PRO A 62 -29.00 7.73 15.76
C PRO A 62 -29.11 8.85 16.80
N PHE A 63 -28.12 9.75 16.82
CA PHE A 63 -28.14 10.89 17.71
C PHE A 63 -29.24 11.88 17.33
N TYR A 64 -29.44 12.14 16.03
CA TYR A 64 -30.56 12.95 15.56
C TYR A 64 -31.92 12.30 15.87
N ALA A 65 -32.05 10.98 15.69
CA ALA A 65 -33.27 10.25 16.07
C ALA A 65 -33.58 10.42 17.56
N LEU A 66 -32.56 10.33 18.41
CA LEU A 66 -32.70 10.51 19.86
C LEU A 66 -33.15 11.93 20.21
N LEU A 67 -32.56 12.95 19.57
CA LEU A 67 -32.95 14.35 19.81
C LEU A 67 -34.37 14.68 19.33
N ILE A 68 -34.80 14.07 18.22
CA ILE A 68 -36.10 14.38 17.60
C ILE A 68 -37.24 13.62 18.28
N PHE A 69 -37.02 12.36 18.65
CA PHE A 69 -38.10 11.47 19.09
C PHE A 69 -38.05 11.07 20.57
N ILE A 70 -36.87 11.08 21.21
CA ILE A 70 -36.71 10.58 22.59
C ILE A 70 -36.56 11.73 23.59
N VAL A 71 -35.81 12.78 23.24
CA VAL A 71 -35.62 13.96 24.10
C VAL A 71 -36.67 15.01 23.75
N PRO A 72 -37.72 15.22 24.57
CA PRO A 72 -38.79 16.14 24.23
C PRO A 72 -38.31 17.61 24.31
N LEU A 73 -38.25 18.28 23.16
CA LEU A 73 -37.97 19.72 23.04
C LEU A 73 -39.26 20.58 23.05
N GLU A 74 -40.23 20.24 23.92
CA GLU A 74 -41.53 20.93 24.12
C GLU A 74 -42.69 20.50 23.20
N THR A 75 -42.45 19.99 21.99
CA THR A 75 -43.52 19.52 21.08
C THR A 75 -43.43 18.02 20.78
N LYS A 76 -44.56 17.31 20.83
CA LYS A 76 -44.62 15.90 20.38
C LYS A 76 -44.26 15.81 18.88
N ALA A 77 -43.50 14.79 18.51
CA ALA A 77 -43.18 14.52 17.12
C ALA A 77 -44.48 14.26 16.34
N SER A 78 -44.66 14.91 15.20
CA SER A 78 -45.83 14.70 14.34
C SER A 78 -45.58 13.59 13.33
N LEU A 79 -46.64 13.00 12.79
CA LEU A 79 -46.53 12.03 11.70
C LEU A 79 -45.80 12.60 10.46
N LEU A 80 -46.02 13.89 10.19
CA LEU A 80 -45.30 14.62 9.14
C LEU A 80 -43.80 14.67 9.41
N LEU A 81 -43.40 14.93 10.66
CA LEU A 81 -41.98 14.96 11.05
C LEU A 81 -41.33 13.59 10.88
N GLN A 82 -42.05 12.50 11.24
CA GLN A 82 -41.57 11.14 11.00
C GLN A 82 -41.39 10.84 9.50
N ALA A 83 -42.34 11.26 8.65
CA ALA A 83 -42.25 11.09 7.20
C ALA A 83 -41.06 11.86 6.60
N LEU A 84 -40.85 13.12 7.03
CA LEU A 84 -39.70 13.93 6.62
C LEU A 84 -38.38 13.30 7.09
N TYR A 85 -38.36 12.73 8.30
CA TYR A 85 -37.20 12.03 8.82
C TYR A 85 -36.88 10.77 8.01
N ALA A 86 -37.88 9.96 7.67
CA ALA A 86 -37.72 8.78 6.81
C ALA A 86 -37.17 9.15 5.42
N LEU A 87 -37.65 10.24 4.84
CA LEU A 87 -37.13 10.79 3.58
C LEU A 87 -35.66 11.21 3.72
N SER A 88 -35.31 11.91 4.81
CA SER A 88 -33.94 12.37 5.07
C SER A 88 -32.95 11.21 5.22
N ILE A 89 -33.31 10.16 5.96
CA ILE A 89 -32.50 8.94 6.11
C ILE A 89 -32.30 8.24 4.77
N THR A 90 -33.32 8.22 3.92
CA THR A 90 -33.24 7.63 2.59
C THR A 90 -32.29 8.42 1.69
N LEU A 91 -32.32 9.75 1.75
CA LEU A 91 -31.36 10.61 1.04
C LEU A 91 -29.93 10.41 1.55
N LEU A 92 -29.74 10.28 2.86
CA LEU A 92 -28.43 9.98 3.45
C LEU A 92 -27.91 8.61 3.00
N LEU A 93 -28.76 7.59 2.92
CA LEU A 93 -28.42 6.28 2.39
C LEU A 93 -27.95 6.34 0.92
N VAL A 94 -28.69 7.08 0.08
CA VAL A 94 -28.32 7.29 -1.33
C VAL A 94 -26.96 8.01 -1.42
N ARG A 95 -26.77 9.08 -0.65
CA ARG A 95 -25.50 9.80 -0.56
C ARG A 95 -24.36 8.90 -0.08
N LEU A 96 -24.58 8.08 0.94
CA LEU A 96 -23.61 7.10 1.45
C LEU A 96 -23.23 6.12 0.33
N HIS A 97 -24.20 5.65 -0.45
CA HIS A 97 -23.95 4.75 -1.55
C HIS A 97 -23.11 5.42 -2.66
N TYR A 98 -23.57 6.54 -3.21
CA TYR A 98 -22.91 7.18 -4.36
C TYR A 98 -21.56 7.83 -4.01
N ARG A 99 -21.44 8.46 -2.84
CA ARG A 99 -20.30 9.33 -2.52
C ARG A 99 -19.23 8.67 -1.66
N PHE A 100 -19.58 7.62 -0.94
CA PHE A 100 -18.71 6.97 0.04
C PHE A 100 -18.47 5.47 -0.24
N SER A 101 -19.12 4.87 -1.26
CA SER A 101 -18.83 3.49 -1.67
C SER A 101 -17.71 3.36 -2.69
N THR A 102 -17.28 4.45 -3.32
CA THR A 102 -16.09 4.45 -4.18
C THR A 102 -14.85 4.64 -3.30
N PRO A 103 -13.95 3.63 -3.20
CA PRO A 103 -12.67 3.83 -2.55
C PRO A 103 -11.98 5.04 -3.21
N LYS A 104 -11.29 5.84 -2.40
CA LYS A 104 -10.44 6.90 -2.94
C LYS A 104 -9.33 6.17 -3.69
N THR A 105 -9.45 6.04 -5.01
CA THR A 105 -8.27 6.03 -5.87
C THR A 105 -7.67 7.41 -5.68
N VAL A 106 -6.90 7.57 -4.61
CA VAL A 106 -5.80 8.53 -4.66
C VAL A 106 -5.08 8.10 -5.94
N PRO A 107 -5.01 8.94 -6.98
CA PRO A 107 -3.97 8.72 -7.97
C PRO A 107 -2.72 8.72 -7.11
N LYS A 108 -2.12 7.54 -6.87
CA LYS A 108 -0.77 7.46 -6.36
C LYS A 108 -0.04 8.27 -7.41
N GLU A 109 0.32 9.50 -7.08
CA GLU A 109 1.32 10.23 -7.84
C GLU A 109 2.45 9.20 -7.93
N GLU A 110 2.66 8.63 -9.12
CA GLU A 110 3.63 7.54 -9.29
C GLU A 110 4.89 8.04 -8.63
N ASP A 111 5.34 7.41 -7.54
CA ASP A 111 6.53 7.88 -6.85
C ASP A 111 7.63 7.90 -7.92
N PRO A 112 8.22 9.06 -8.22
CA PRO A 112 9.17 9.18 -9.32
C PRO A 112 10.33 8.19 -9.17
N MET A 113 10.65 7.78 -7.93
CA MET A 113 11.65 6.75 -7.66
C MET A 113 11.15 5.33 -7.96
N GLU A 114 9.90 5.02 -7.63
CA GLU A 114 9.28 3.73 -7.93
C GLU A 114 9.21 3.53 -9.46
N LYS A 115 8.81 4.57 -10.19
CA LYS A 115 8.82 4.58 -11.65
C LYS A 115 10.23 4.40 -12.22
N TYR A 116 11.20 5.16 -11.71
CA TYR A 116 12.59 5.05 -12.14
C TYR A 116 13.15 3.63 -11.94
N LEU A 117 12.84 3.00 -10.81
CA LEU A 117 13.21 1.62 -10.54
C LEU A 117 12.58 0.65 -11.55
N TYR A 118 11.29 0.79 -11.86
CA TYR A 118 10.64 -0.07 -12.84
C TYR A 118 11.17 0.14 -14.26
N ASP A 119 11.45 1.38 -14.66
CA ASP A 119 12.08 1.70 -15.94
C ASP A 119 13.47 1.05 -16.03
N TYR A 120 14.24 1.09 -14.94
CA TYR A 120 15.52 0.40 -14.84
C TYR A 120 15.39 -1.12 -14.92
N ILE A 121 14.48 -1.74 -14.16
CA ILE A 121 14.19 -3.18 -14.22
C ILE A 121 13.81 -3.60 -15.65
N HIS A 122 12.97 -2.80 -16.31
CA HIS A 122 12.57 -3.04 -17.69
C HIS A 122 13.76 -2.99 -18.65
N ARG A 123 14.60 -1.95 -18.54
CA ARG A 123 15.83 -1.79 -19.32
C ARG A 123 16.80 -2.96 -19.13
N MET A 124 16.86 -3.52 -17.92
CA MET A 124 17.79 -4.60 -17.60
C MET A 124 17.31 -6.01 -17.97
N THR A 125 16.02 -6.17 -18.28
CA THR A 125 15.40 -7.44 -18.68
C THR A 125 16.21 -8.22 -19.74
N PRO A 126 16.61 -7.65 -20.90
CA PRO A 126 17.35 -8.40 -21.92
C PRO A 126 18.72 -8.89 -21.44
N PHE A 127 19.41 -8.12 -20.60
CA PHE A 127 20.76 -8.45 -20.14
C PHE A 127 20.76 -9.54 -19.06
N LEU A 128 19.72 -9.56 -18.20
CA LEU A 128 19.68 -10.41 -17.01
C LEU A 128 18.96 -11.74 -17.22
N ARG A 129 18.32 -11.97 -18.38
CA ARG A 129 17.68 -13.24 -18.76
C ARG A 129 18.61 -14.45 -18.78
N VAL A 130 19.92 -14.23 -18.86
CA VAL A 130 20.92 -15.29 -18.86
C VAL A 130 21.13 -15.90 -17.46
N ILE A 131 20.68 -15.24 -16.40
CA ILE A 131 20.82 -15.71 -15.03
C ILE A 131 19.76 -16.77 -14.75
N ASP A 132 20.21 -17.96 -14.36
CA ASP A 132 19.31 -19.06 -14.03
C ASP A 132 18.56 -18.81 -12.70
N PRO A 133 17.35 -19.38 -12.52
CA PRO A 133 16.55 -19.15 -11.32
C PRO A 133 17.24 -19.53 -10.01
N ALA A 134 18.09 -20.57 -10.00
CA ALA A 134 18.77 -20.99 -8.79
C ALA A 134 19.88 -19.99 -8.39
N THR A 135 20.58 -19.42 -9.36
CA THR A 135 21.51 -18.31 -9.12
C THR A 135 20.76 -17.06 -8.67
N ALA A 136 19.63 -16.74 -9.29
CA ALA A 136 18.80 -15.61 -8.91
C ALA A 136 18.27 -15.72 -7.47
N HIS A 137 17.90 -16.92 -7.04
CA HIS A 137 17.49 -17.20 -5.66
C HIS A 137 18.61 -16.89 -4.65
N GLU A 138 19.83 -17.35 -4.91
CA GLU A 138 20.98 -17.04 -4.03
C GLU A 138 21.28 -15.54 -4.00
N ILE A 139 21.08 -14.83 -5.12
CA ILE A 139 21.19 -13.36 -5.17
C ILE A 139 20.08 -12.70 -4.32
N ALA A 140 18.82 -13.13 -4.47
CA ALA A 140 17.69 -12.61 -3.70
C ALA A 140 17.94 -12.79 -2.19
N SER A 141 18.34 -14.00 -1.82
CA SER A 141 18.70 -14.38 -0.47
C SER A 141 19.83 -13.51 0.10
N ALA A 142 20.89 -13.24 -0.69
CA ALA A 142 21.98 -12.36 -0.29
C ALA A 142 21.53 -10.91 -0.07
N VAL A 143 20.73 -10.33 -0.98
CA VAL A 143 20.23 -8.96 -0.88
C VAL A 143 19.33 -8.79 0.35
N LEU A 144 18.38 -9.71 0.57
CA LEU A 144 17.49 -9.67 1.73
C LEU A 144 18.26 -9.89 3.04
N SER A 145 19.21 -10.82 3.06
CA SER A 145 20.06 -11.05 4.24
C SER A 145 20.87 -9.80 4.59
N PHE A 146 21.37 -9.07 3.59
CA PHE A 146 22.10 -7.82 3.80
C PHE A 146 21.20 -6.76 4.42
N LYS A 147 19.99 -6.57 3.88
CA LYS A 147 18.97 -5.67 4.44
C LYS A 147 18.68 -5.98 5.91
N PHE A 148 18.60 -7.25 6.29
CA PHE A 148 18.31 -7.68 7.66
C PHE A 148 19.54 -7.75 8.58
N GLY A 149 20.72 -7.36 8.10
CA GLY A 149 21.95 -7.39 8.89
C GLY A 149 22.53 -8.78 9.14
N LEU A 150 22.10 -9.79 8.37
CA LEU A 150 22.59 -11.18 8.46
C LEU A 150 23.87 -11.36 7.62
N TYR A 151 24.93 -10.63 7.94
CA TYR A 151 26.09 -10.47 7.06
C TYR A 151 26.89 -11.75 6.82
N ALA A 152 27.07 -12.61 7.82
CA ALA A 152 27.67 -13.95 7.63
C ALA A 152 26.93 -14.79 6.57
N LYS A 153 25.60 -14.67 6.51
CA LYS A 153 24.75 -15.36 5.51
C LYS A 153 24.93 -14.76 4.12
N VAL A 154 25.04 -13.42 4.02
CA VAL A 154 25.35 -12.72 2.74
C VAL A 154 26.60 -13.30 2.10
N VAL A 155 27.70 -13.42 2.86
CA VAL A 155 28.98 -13.94 2.33
C VAL A 155 28.84 -15.37 1.81
N THR A 156 27.99 -16.19 2.45
CA THR A 156 27.74 -17.58 2.05
C THR A 156 26.93 -17.65 0.75
N ASP A 157 25.83 -16.90 0.67
CA ASP A 157 24.92 -16.94 -0.48
C ASP A 157 25.55 -16.27 -1.72
N VAL A 158 26.30 -15.18 -1.51
CA VAL A 158 27.13 -14.57 -2.58
C VAL A 158 28.09 -15.58 -3.19
N ARG A 159 28.78 -16.39 -2.36
CA ARG A 159 29.73 -17.40 -2.87
C ARG A 159 29.03 -18.45 -3.73
N LYS A 160 27.84 -18.90 -3.33
CA LYS A 160 27.05 -19.85 -4.11
C LYS A 160 26.61 -19.23 -5.44
N ALA A 161 26.06 -18.02 -5.41
CA ALA A 161 25.66 -17.29 -6.61
C ALA A 161 26.84 -17.11 -7.58
N ALA A 162 27.99 -16.63 -7.08
CA ALA A 162 29.18 -16.38 -7.88
C ALA A 162 29.70 -17.66 -8.59
N SER A 163 29.56 -18.83 -7.97
CA SER A 163 30.00 -20.10 -8.56
C SER A 163 29.22 -20.56 -9.79
N ARG A 164 28.04 -19.96 -10.04
CA ARG A 164 27.09 -20.35 -11.10
C ARG A 164 26.89 -19.25 -12.15
N LEU A 165 27.58 -18.12 -12.01
CA LEU A 165 27.44 -17.02 -12.95
C LEU A 165 27.86 -17.44 -14.37
N PRO A 166 27.17 -16.93 -15.40
CA PRO A 166 27.58 -17.12 -16.78
C PRO A 166 28.96 -16.52 -17.02
N LYS A 167 29.72 -17.10 -17.96
CA LYS A 167 31.05 -16.62 -18.35
C LYS A 167 30.96 -15.58 -19.48
N ASP A 168 30.08 -14.61 -19.32
CA ASP A 168 29.86 -13.51 -20.23
C ASP A 168 29.97 -12.16 -19.51
N ARG A 169 29.76 -11.06 -20.24
CA ARG A 169 29.87 -9.71 -19.65
C ARG A 169 28.86 -9.51 -18.53
N THR A 170 27.64 -10.04 -18.63
CA THR A 170 26.64 -9.92 -17.57
C THR A 170 27.12 -10.60 -16.30
N GLY A 171 27.66 -11.83 -16.42
CA GLY A 171 28.23 -12.54 -15.29
C GLY A 171 29.43 -11.83 -14.66
N GLU A 172 30.30 -11.20 -15.45
CA GLU A 172 31.39 -10.36 -14.92
C GLU A 172 30.86 -9.20 -14.06
N VAL A 173 29.87 -8.46 -14.57
CA VAL A 173 29.31 -7.28 -13.88
C VAL A 173 28.58 -7.70 -12.60
N ILE A 174 27.76 -8.76 -12.65
CA ILE A 174 27.11 -9.30 -11.44
C ILE A 174 28.14 -9.84 -10.46
N GLY A 175 29.23 -10.45 -10.94
CA GLY A 175 30.33 -10.92 -10.11
C GLY A 175 31.02 -9.79 -9.35
N LYS A 176 31.21 -8.62 -10.00
CA LYS A 176 31.69 -7.41 -9.31
C LYS A 176 30.69 -6.94 -8.25
N ALA A 177 29.40 -6.85 -8.59
CA ALA A 177 28.36 -6.43 -7.64
C ALA A 177 28.28 -7.36 -6.41
N LEU A 178 28.34 -8.68 -6.63
CA LEU A 178 28.42 -9.68 -5.58
C LEU A 178 29.66 -9.50 -4.69
N SER A 179 30.82 -9.24 -5.29
CA SER A 179 32.07 -9.01 -4.55
C SER A 179 31.98 -7.77 -3.67
N ILE A 180 31.44 -6.66 -4.22
CA ILE A 180 31.22 -5.41 -3.48
C ILE A 180 30.31 -5.65 -2.27
N LEU A 181 29.19 -6.36 -2.47
CA LEU A 181 28.26 -6.70 -1.40
C LEU A 181 28.89 -7.60 -0.33
N SER A 182 29.64 -8.62 -0.74
CA SER A 182 30.30 -9.58 0.17
C SER A 182 31.40 -8.91 1.00
N ASP A 183 32.23 -8.06 0.39
CA ASP A 183 33.28 -7.34 1.12
C ASP A 183 32.68 -6.40 2.16
N ARG A 184 31.61 -5.68 1.78
CA ARG A 184 30.90 -4.82 2.73
C ARG A 184 30.26 -5.62 3.85
N ALA A 185 29.62 -6.74 3.55
CA ALA A 185 29.04 -7.62 4.56
C ALA A 185 30.11 -8.12 5.54
N ARG A 186 31.28 -8.55 5.04
CA ARG A 186 32.40 -8.99 5.89
C ARG A 186 32.89 -7.86 6.81
N ALA A 187 33.07 -6.66 6.28
CA ALA A 187 33.47 -5.51 7.07
C ALA A 187 32.47 -5.20 8.20
N LEU A 188 31.17 -5.26 7.90
CA LEU A 188 30.11 -5.01 8.89
C LEU A 188 30.01 -6.13 9.95
N GLU A 189 30.19 -7.38 9.56
CA GLU A 189 30.27 -8.53 10.49
C GLU A 189 31.44 -8.36 11.48
N GLU A 190 32.58 -7.86 11.01
CA GLU A 190 33.77 -7.59 11.81
C GLU A 190 33.75 -6.22 12.52
N ALA A 191 32.63 -5.51 12.47
CA ALA A 191 32.44 -4.16 13.03
C ALA A 191 33.45 -3.11 12.53
N ARG A 192 34.01 -3.29 11.33
CA ARG A 192 34.94 -2.34 10.69
C ARG A 192 34.18 -1.27 9.94
N VAL A 193 33.94 -0.16 10.63
CA VAL A 193 33.23 1.00 10.07
C VAL A 193 34.11 1.69 9.03
N GLY A 194 33.59 1.86 7.81
CA GLY A 194 34.24 2.61 6.73
C GLY A 194 35.13 1.78 5.81
N GLU A 195 35.25 0.46 6.02
CA GLU A 195 35.92 -0.42 5.06
C GLU A 195 34.94 -0.79 3.93
N PHE A 196 35.35 -0.53 2.68
CA PHE A 196 34.59 -0.81 1.46
C PHE A 196 35.40 -1.72 0.53
N SER A 197 34.72 -2.29 -0.46
CA SER A 197 35.37 -3.19 -1.41
C SER A 197 36.42 -2.45 -2.26
N PRO A 198 37.58 -3.07 -2.51
CA PRO A 198 38.53 -2.57 -3.50
C PRO A 198 38.01 -2.73 -4.94
N VAL A 199 36.96 -3.54 -5.16
CA VAL A 199 36.35 -3.75 -6.47
C VAL A 199 35.53 -2.52 -6.85
N LYS A 200 35.73 -2.03 -8.09
CA LYS A 200 35.00 -0.88 -8.63
C LYS A 200 34.38 -1.23 -9.97
N PHE A 201 33.27 -0.56 -10.26
CA PHE A 201 32.70 -0.56 -11.60
C PHE A 201 33.55 0.32 -12.53
N ASP A 202 33.71 -0.14 -13.77
CA ASP A 202 34.44 0.57 -14.83
C ASP A 202 33.50 1.14 -15.89
N ALA A 203 34.06 1.85 -16.87
CA ALA A 203 33.27 2.49 -17.94
C ALA A 203 32.45 1.49 -18.76
N GLY A 204 32.87 0.22 -18.85
CA GLY A 204 32.13 -0.83 -19.55
C GLY A 204 30.95 -1.37 -18.75
N ASP A 205 30.87 -1.06 -17.45
CA ASP A 205 29.78 -1.49 -16.57
C ASP A 205 28.61 -0.50 -16.57
N LEU A 206 28.83 0.75 -17.00
CA LEU A 206 27.83 1.83 -16.98
C LEU A 206 26.47 1.45 -17.57
N PRO A 207 26.35 0.68 -18.68
CA PRO A 207 25.04 0.27 -19.21
C PRO A 207 24.20 -0.57 -18.23
N TYR A 208 24.84 -1.24 -17.27
CA TYR A 208 24.21 -2.08 -16.27
C TYR A 208 23.86 -1.32 -14.99
N LEU A 209 24.38 -0.11 -14.80
CA LEU A 209 24.20 0.60 -13.53
C LEU A 209 22.93 1.45 -13.56
N PRO A 210 22.16 1.48 -12.47
CA PRO A 210 21.02 2.39 -12.34
C PRO A 210 21.51 3.84 -12.18
N VAL A 211 22.40 4.09 -11.22
CA VAL A 211 22.84 5.44 -10.87
C VAL A 211 24.19 5.74 -11.51
N VAL A 212 24.17 6.62 -12.52
CA VAL A 212 25.37 7.12 -13.21
C VAL A 212 25.42 8.63 -13.04
N LEU A 213 26.39 9.10 -12.26
CA LEU A 213 26.58 10.52 -11.92
C LEU A 213 27.95 11.01 -12.40
N GLY A 214 28.06 12.31 -12.67
CA GLY A 214 29.34 12.94 -12.94
C GLY A 214 30.26 12.91 -11.72
N ASP A 215 31.58 12.89 -11.92
CA ASP A 215 32.57 12.86 -10.82
C ASP A 215 32.42 14.02 -9.83
N ASP A 216 31.86 15.15 -10.28
CA ASP A 216 31.56 16.35 -9.51
C ASP A 216 30.30 16.23 -8.63
N GLN A 217 29.43 15.26 -8.93
CA GLN A 217 28.18 15.00 -8.21
C GLN A 217 28.29 13.86 -7.20
N VAL A 218 29.41 13.12 -7.18
CA VAL A 218 29.61 11.96 -6.32
C VAL A 218 30.29 12.38 -5.02
N TYR A 219 29.53 12.40 -3.93
CA TYR A 219 30.07 12.68 -2.59
C TYR A 219 30.99 11.55 -2.09
N ASP A 220 30.57 10.29 -2.27
CA ASP A 220 31.33 9.10 -1.89
C ASP A 220 31.22 8.01 -2.97
N LYS A 221 32.34 7.73 -3.63
CA LYS A 221 32.41 6.74 -4.73
C LYS A 221 32.22 5.31 -4.25
N ASP A 222 32.60 5.01 -3.01
CA ASP A 222 32.53 3.64 -2.48
C ASP A 222 31.10 3.32 -2.02
N THR A 223 30.40 4.29 -1.42
CA THR A 223 28.95 4.19 -1.15
C THR A 223 28.15 4.06 -2.45
N LEU A 224 28.44 4.89 -3.47
CA LEU A 224 27.76 4.77 -4.77
C LEU A 224 27.97 3.39 -5.42
N ALA A 225 29.18 2.82 -5.31
CA ALA A 225 29.46 1.49 -5.84
C ALA A 225 28.63 0.41 -5.13
N LEU A 226 28.49 0.49 -3.81
CA LEU A 226 27.65 -0.42 -3.03
C LEU A 226 26.17 -0.29 -3.39
N ASP A 227 25.67 0.93 -3.52
CA ASP A 227 24.26 1.19 -3.85
C ASP A 227 23.91 0.68 -5.24
N ASN A 228 24.77 0.94 -6.23
CA ASN A 228 24.64 0.38 -7.57
C ASN A 228 24.70 -1.16 -7.57
N ALA A 229 25.59 -1.75 -6.76
CA ALA A 229 25.66 -3.20 -6.61
C ALA A 229 24.35 -3.77 -6.03
N LEU A 230 23.82 -3.18 -4.96
CA LEU A 230 22.56 -3.59 -4.35
C LEU A 230 21.38 -3.50 -5.32
N LEU A 231 21.28 -2.39 -6.06
CA LEU A 231 20.20 -2.17 -7.03
C LEU A 231 20.29 -3.15 -8.21
N LEU A 232 21.49 -3.42 -8.73
CA LEU A 232 21.71 -4.39 -9.80
C LEU A 232 21.37 -5.82 -9.33
N LEU A 233 21.83 -6.21 -8.14
CA LEU A 233 21.54 -7.54 -7.58
C LEU A 233 20.06 -7.72 -7.27
N TYR A 234 19.40 -6.70 -6.70
CA TYR A 234 17.95 -6.70 -6.50
C TYR A 234 17.22 -6.90 -7.84
N THR A 235 17.65 -6.20 -8.88
CA THR A 235 17.02 -6.28 -10.21
C THR A 235 17.21 -7.66 -10.85
N ALA A 236 18.39 -8.26 -10.73
CA ALA A 236 18.65 -9.62 -11.19
C ALA A 236 17.78 -10.65 -10.46
N ALA A 237 17.69 -10.53 -9.13
CA ALA A 237 16.83 -11.36 -8.30
C ALA A 237 15.34 -11.20 -8.65
N TYR A 238 14.85 -9.96 -8.76
CA TYR A 238 13.45 -9.65 -9.04
C TYR A 238 12.99 -10.20 -10.39
N LEU A 239 13.85 -10.15 -11.41
CA LEU A 239 13.52 -10.62 -12.75
C LEU A 239 13.60 -12.14 -12.91
N GLN A 240 14.49 -12.82 -12.19
CA GLN A 240 14.82 -14.22 -12.45
C GLN A 240 14.55 -15.18 -11.30
N SER A 241 14.20 -14.70 -10.10
CA SER A 241 13.78 -15.56 -8.98
C SER A 241 12.26 -15.53 -8.80
N PRO A 242 11.52 -16.49 -9.40
CA PRO A 242 10.06 -16.55 -9.28
C PRO A 242 9.61 -16.82 -7.83
N ASP A 243 10.39 -17.60 -7.08
CA ASP A 243 10.05 -18.02 -5.72
C ASP A 243 10.24 -16.88 -4.69
N ASP A 244 11.15 -15.94 -4.96
CA ASP A 244 11.43 -14.81 -4.07
C ASP A 244 10.71 -13.52 -4.48
N GLY A 245 9.97 -13.52 -5.60
CA GLY A 245 9.33 -12.33 -6.15
C GLY A 245 8.43 -11.61 -5.15
N GLN A 246 7.61 -12.36 -4.39
CA GLN A 246 6.76 -11.78 -3.34
C GLN A 246 7.59 -11.13 -2.22
N SER A 247 8.61 -11.83 -1.73
CA SER A 247 9.49 -11.32 -0.66
C SER A 247 10.26 -10.07 -1.09
N LEU A 248 10.69 -10.01 -2.35
CA LEU A 248 11.37 -8.84 -2.92
C LEU A 248 10.41 -7.65 -3.05
N ASP A 249 9.17 -7.88 -3.50
CA ASP A 249 8.12 -6.86 -3.62
C ASP A 249 7.76 -6.26 -2.24
N GLU A 250 7.53 -7.11 -1.23
CA GLU A 250 7.28 -6.71 0.16
C GLU A 250 8.44 -5.89 0.78
N HIS A 251 9.63 -5.98 0.18
CA HIS A 251 10.84 -5.34 0.65
C HIS A 251 11.43 -4.30 -0.31
N GLN A 252 10.70 -3.96 -1.38
CA GLN A 252 11.12 -3.01 -2.41
C GLN A 252 11.43 -1.61 -1.86
N ASN A 253 10.77 -1.20 -0.76
CA ASN A 253 11.08 0.06 -0.08
C ASN A 253 12.56 0.21 0.30
N PHE A 254 13.29 -0.89 0.50
CA PHE A 254 14.73 -0.86 0.75
C PHE A 254 15.51 -0.26 -0.42
N VAL A 255 15.25 -0.71 -1.64
CA VAL A 255 15.93 -0.19 -2.83
C VAL A 255 15.40 1.17 -3.26
N ILE A 256 14.11 1.46 -3.00
CA ILE A 256 13.56 2.80 -3.22
C ILE A 256 14.24 3.82 -2.29
N GLN A 257 14.47 3.50 -1.01
CA GLN A 257 15.21 4.37 -0.09
C GLN A 257 16.65 4.65 -0.53
N ILE A 258 17.31 3.69 -1.17
CA ILE A 258 18.63 3.91 -1.77
C ILE A 258 18.49 4.93 -2.91
N LEU A 259 17.57 4.71 -3.85
CA LEU A 259 17.34 5.62 -4.98
C LEU A 259 16.93 7.03 -4.55
N GLU A 260 16.16 7.15 -3.46
CA GLU A 260 15.75 8.43 -2.89
C GLU A 260 16.93 9.34 -2.52
N SER A 261 18.04 8.76 -2.06
CA SER A 261 19.26 9.53 -1.78
C SER A 261 19.89 10.18 -3.03
N TYR A 262 19.49 9.72 -4.22
CA TYR A 262 19.95 10.19 -5.52
C TYR A 262 18.89 10.99 -6.30
N ARG A 263 17.71 11.27 -5.71
CA ARG A 263 16.63 12.01 -6.39
C ARG A 263 17.10 13.35 -6.96
N GLU A 264 17.78 14.15 -6.15
CA GLU A 264 18.30 15.47 -6.57
C GLU A 264 19.42 15.35 -7.63
N PRO A 265 20.51 14.55 -7.42
CA PRO A 265 21.54 14.35 -8.44
C PRO A 265 21.02 13.85 -9.80
N LEU A 266 19.97 13.02 -9.78
CA LEU A 266 19.34 12.47 -10.98
C LEU A 266 18.32 13.42 -11.64
N ASN A 267 18.10 14.61 -11.07
CA ASN A 267 17.12 15.60 -11.55
C ASN A 267 15.69 15.05 -11.66
N LEU A 268 15.29 14.15 -10.76
CA LEU A 268 13.96 13.57 -10.71
C LEU A 268 13.10 14.41 -9.75
N LYS A 269 12.01 15.00 -10.27
CA LYS A 269 11.09 15.87 -9.52
C LYS A 269 9.90 15.10 -8.97
#